data_AF-A0A1E7NGR2-F1
#
_entry.id   AF-A0A1E7NGR2-F1
#
_cell.length_a   1.000
_cell.length_b   1.000
_cell.length_c   1.000
_cell.angle_alpha   90.00
_cell.angle_beta   90.00
_cell.angle_gamma   90.00
#
_symmetry.space_group_name_H-M   'P 1'
#
loop_
_entity.id
_entity.type
_entity.pdbx_description
1 polymer ?
#
loop_
_entity_poly.entity_id
_entity_poly.type
_entity_poly.pdbx_seq_one_letter_code
_entity_poly.pdbx_strand_id
1 'polypeptide(L)'
;MYEKQAKYMKLYKYARMCWASYSTGLNEGMFGKEDKKWGLKNQTQYYTKQDIEMLKENNINSPTYFQAITQSSMLVFDTYNISFDEDNANEFINRYEVLAFIQDDDTSFSATLFKDTKDNELILAFRGIDIFQFSFSFWDSIKAGAQIFRSQVPLEYYLQLLKFYDDKVRHFLGNDKLIVTGHCFGGYLAQLFVLSFPQSVKALYTYNAMGVYENEYTKYTNYIGNKFDDGIEILGYNFNIFDANLKNIKLIPITQELKNNIILKDNSIAFKEDTPYEVKELFPNNIKSQKNTTQLYLQIQNAPLDFSVIFKELDYNSVYTLTPIQARGFKNLIENLLKGNEEFSKLLNAEIYKIYTIDLDDSEEIFQKFGTHIKPNEIIALKLDYFKLQLNFKFDGSKKSAESVFGFAKKATILKWILVLISIEDICEELLKQSRIKDDEPSLHFFYGWEEFFRDFQGY
;
A
#
# COMPACT_ATOMS: atom_id res chain seq x y z
N MET A 1 -17.03 -16.67 -24.80
CA MET A 1 -15.98 -17.61 -24.34
C MET A 1 -14.60 -16.96 -24.20
N TYR A 2 -14.00 -16.37 -25.25
CA TYR A 2 -12.65 -15.77 -25.15
C TYR A 2 -12.55 -14.50 -24.28
N GLU A 3 -13.60 -13.68 -24.21
CA GLU A 3 -13.55 -12.39 -23.49
C GLU A 3 -13.54 -12.54 -21.96
N LYS A 4 -14.38 -13.42 -21.39
CA LYS A 4 -14.39 -13.70 -19.95
C LYS A 4 -13.05 -14.28 -19.48
N GLN A 5 -12.55 -15.28 -20.19
CA GLN A 5 -11.25 -15.89 -19.89
C GLN A 5 -10.13 -14.85 -19.93
N ALA A 6 -10.05 -14.04 -20.99
CA ALA A 6 -9.04 -12.99 -21.11
C ALA A 6 -9.13 -11.96 -19.97
N LYS A 7 -10.35 -11.56 -19.60
CA LYS A 7 -10.59 -10.64 -18.49
C LYS A 7 -10.09 -11.22 -17.16
N TYR A 8 -10.52 -12.42 -16.77
CA TYR A 8 -10.10 -13.00 -15.50
C TYR A 8 -8.61 -13.34 -15.46
N MET A 9 -7.99 -13.70 -16.59
CA MET A 9 -6.53 -13.82 -16.70
C MET A 9 -5.81 -12.48 -16.51
N LYS A 10 -6.36 -11.37 -17.03
CA LYS A 10 -5.83 -10.02 -16.79
C LYS A 10 -5.93 -9.64 -15.31
N LEU A 11 -7.06 -9.95 -14.66
CA LEU A 11 -7.22 -9.73 -13.21
C LEU A 11 -6.27 -10.60 -12.39
N TYR A 12 -6.11 -11.88 -12.74
CA TYR A 12 -5.16 -12.80 -12.10
C TYR A 12 -3.72 -12.30 -12.23
N LYS A 13 -3.33 -11.83 -13.42
CA LYS A 13 -2.00 -11.25 -13.69
C LYS A 13 -1.65 -10.16 -12.67
N TYR A 14 -2.51 -9.18 -12.45
CA TYR A 14 -2.21 -8.08 -11.53
C TYR A 14 -2.39 -8.46 -10.05
N ALA A 15 -3.25 -9.44 -9.74
CA ALA A 15 -3.33 -10.03 -8.41
C ALA A 15 -2.00 -10.71 -8.03
N ARG A 16 -1.38 -11.44 -8.97
CA ARG A 16 -0.04 -12.02 -8.77
C ARG A 16 1.05 -10.98 -8.55
N MET A 17 0.94 -9.81 -9.17
CA MET A 17 1.89 -8.72 -8.91
C MET A 17 1.76 -8.21 -7.47
N CYS A 18 0.53 -8.12 -6.95
CA CYS A 18 0.29 -7.84 -5.54
C CYS A 18 0.93 -8.94 -4.68
N TRP A 19 0.68 -10.21 -5.01
CA TRP A 19 1.26 -11.34 -4.27
C TRP A 19 2.79 -11.29 -4.24
N ALA A 20 3.45 -11.15 -5.39
CA ALA A 20 4.90 -11.04 -5.45
C ALA A 20 5.46 -9.79 -4.74
N SER A 21 4.68 -8.70 -4.65
CA SER A 21 5.10 -7.52 -3.90
C SER A 21 5.21 -7.75 -2.38
N TYR A 22 4.65 -8.86 -1.88
CA TYR A 22 4.84 -9.27 -0.49
C TYR A 22 6.19 -9.95 -0.22
N SER A 23 6.93 -10.31 -1.27
CA SER A 23 8.21 -10.98 -1.12
C SER A 23 9.26 -10.08 -0.47
N THR A 24 9.98 -10.63 0.52
CA THR A 24 11.16 -10.03 1.12
C THR A 24 12.41 -10.44 0.33
N GLY A 25 13.40 -9.54 0.29
CA GLY A 25 14.68 -9.82 -0.39
C GLY A 25 14.68 -9.65 -1.91
N LEU A 26 13.63 -9.07 -2.49
CA LEU A 26 13.68 -8.57 -3.87
C LEU A 26 14.79 -7.52 -4.02
N ASN A 27 15.34 -7.41 -5.23
CA ASN A 27 16.32 -6.38 -5.58
C ASN A 27 16.05 -5.90 -7.02
N GLU A 28 16.44 -4.65 -7.30
CA GLU A 28 16.39 -4.06 -8.64
C GLU A 28 17.18 -4.93 -9.62
N GLY A 29 16.77 -5.12 -10.87
CA GLY A 29 17.43 -5.97 -11.86
C GLY A 29 17.25 -7.50 -11.71
N MET A 30 16.43 -7.98 -10.78
CA MET A 30 16.13 -9.42 -10.70
C MET A 30 15.30 -9.90 -11.90
N PHE A 31 15.81 -10.90 -12.64
CA PHE A 31 15.13 -11.55 -13.78
C PHE A 31 15.76 -12.91 -14.15
N GLY A 32 14.95 -13.91 -14.47
CA GLY A 32 15.35 -15.24 -14.95
C GLY A 32 15.67 -16.28 -13.86
N LYS A 33 15.88 -17.54 -14.29
CA LYS A 33 16.23 -18.69 -13.44
C LYS A 33 17.70 -18.81 -13.07
N GLU A 34 18.61 -18.24 -13.86
CA GLU A 34 20.03 -18.44 -13.64
C GLU A 34 20.47 -17.72 -12.36
N ASP A 35 20.98 -18.51 -11.41
CA ASP A 35 21.81 -18.02 -10.31
C ASP A 35 22.80 -17.01 -10.89
N LYS A 36 22.76 -15.76 -10.39
CA LYS A 36 23.66 -14.64 -10.73
C LYS A 36 23.08 -13.44 -11.52
N LYS A 37 21.77 -13.30 -11.67
CA LYS A 37 21.17 -11.95 -11.62
C LYS A 37 20.78 -11.61 -10.18
N TRP A 38 21.78 -11.60 -9.31
CA TRP A 38 21.67 -10.77 -8.10
C TRP A 38 21.47 -9.37 -8.64
N GLY A 39 20.57 -8.63 -8.03
CA GLY A 39 20.10 -7.36 -8.57
C GLY A 39 21.19 -6.35 -8.95
N LEU A 40 20.82 -5.15 -9.32
CA LEU A 40 21.78 -4.10 -9.56
C LEU A 40 22.50 -3.77 -8.24
N LYS A 41 23.83 -3.76 -8.27
CA LYS A 41 24.73 -3.29 -7.19
C LYS A 41 24.53 -1.80 -6.87
N ASN A 42 24.03 -1.06 -7.86
CA ASN A 42 23.62 0.34 -7.83
C ASN A 42 22.60 0.57 -8.97
N GLN A 43 22.06 1.75 -9.22
CA GLN A 43 21.00 1.95 -10.23
C GLN A 43 21.31 1.52 -11.68
N THR A 44 22.55 1.09 -12.03
CA THR A 44 22.96 0.81 -13.42
C THR A 44 23.85 -0.42 -13.63
N GLN A 45 24.37 -1.06 -12.58
CA GLN A 45 25.36 -2.14 -12.71
C GLN A 45 24.90 -3.41 -12.01
N TYR A 46 24.80 -4.54 -12.74
CA TYR A 46 24.53 -5.86 -12.15
C TYR A 46 25.72 -6.37 -11.31
N TYR A 47 25.43 -7.11 -10.26
CA TYR A 47 26.44 -7.86 -9.51
C TYR A 47 27.20 -8.84 -10.41
N THR A 48 28.53 -8.82 -10.35
CA THR A 48 29.38 -9.80 -11.05
C THR A 48 29.55 -11.09 -10.24
N LYS A 49 30.09 -12.14 -10.86
CA LYS A 49 30.43 -13.40 -10.16
C LYS A 49 31.33 -13.16 -8.93
N GLN A 50 32.29 -12.24 -9.04
CA GLN A 50 33.25 -11.88 -7.99
C GLN A 50 32.59 -11.08 -6.88
N ASP A 51 31.68 -10.14 -7.20
CA ASP A 51 30.94 -9.42 -6.17
C ASP A 51 30.11 -10.37 -5.30
N ILE A 52 29.50 -11.39 -5.91
CA ILE A 52 28.70 -12.40 -5.20
C ILE A 52 29.57 -13.27 -4.30
N GLU A 53 30.77 -13.63 -4.73
CA GLU A 53 31.74 -14.37 -3.91
C GLU A 53 32.19 -13.54 -2.71
N MET A 54 32.49 -12.24 -2.90
CA MET A 54 32.79 -11.33 -1.78
C MET A 54 31.62 -11.16 -0.81
N LEU A 55 30.36 -11.06 -1.29
CA LEU A 55 29.20 -10.94 -0.41
C LEU A 55 29.07 -12.19 0.48
N LYS A 56 29.24 -13.38 -0.10
CA LYS A 56 29.22 -14.65 0.62
C LYS A 56 30.35 -14.76 1.65
N GLU A 57 31.57 -14.34 1.30
CA GLU A 57 32.72 -14.30 2.20
C GLU A 57 32.49 -13.36 3.41
N ASN A 58 31.70 -12.30 3.21
CA ASN A 58 31.31 -11.37 4.27
C ASN A 58 30.02 -11.79 5.01
N ASN A 59 29.53 -13.02 4.83
CA ASN A 59 28.27 -13.52 5.40
C ASN A 59 27.02 -12.70 5.01
N ILE A 60 27.05 -11.99 3.88
CA ILE A 60 25.89 -11.30 3.33
C ILE A 60 25.21 -12.25 2.34
N ASN A 61 24.17 -12.93 2.81
CA ASN A 61 23.41 -13.90 2.01
C ASN A 61 22.12 -13.22 1.49
N SER A 62 22.08 -12.81 0.22
CA SER A 62 20.83 -12.35 -0.40
C SER A 62 20.16 -13.50 -1.15
N PRO A 63 18.83 -13.61 -1.12
CA PRO A 63 18.14 -14.66 -1.84
C PRO A 63 18.26 -14.44 -3.36
N THR A 64 18.28 -15.53 -4.12
CA THR A 64 18.02 -15.49 -5.57
C THR A 64 16.61 -15.00 -5.84
N TYR A 65 16.29 -14.60 -7.07
CA TYR A 65 14.92 -14.16 -7.37
C TYR A 65 13.88 -15.25 -7.08
N PHE A 66 14.20 -16.50 -7.43
CA PHE A 66 13.37 -17.66 -7.10
C PHE A 66 13.23 -17.83 -5.59
N GLN A 67 14.32 -17.76 -4.82
CA GLN A 67 14.27 -17.85 -3.36
C GLN A 67 13.49 -16.69 -2.74
N ALA A 68 13.63 -15.47 -3.26
CA ALA A 68 12.89 -14.32 -2.78
C ALA A 68 11.37 -14.57 -2.92
N ILE A 69 10.90 -15.11 -4.04
CA ILE A 69 9.47 -15.34 -4.22
C ILE A 69 8.97 -16.62 -3.50
N THR A 70 9.78 -17.66 -3.36
CA THR A 70 9.39 -18.97 -2.79
C THR A 70 9.66 -19.12 -1.30
N GLN A 71 10.59 -18.35 -0.73
CA GLN A 71 11.02 -18.47 0.67
C GLN A 71 10.70 -17.20 1.47
N SER A 72 9.98 -16.26 0.87
CA SER A 72 9.44 -15.12 1.60
C SER A 72 8.47 -15.57 2.66
N SER A 73 8.82 -15.31 3.90
CA SER A 73 7.88 -15.39 5.01
C SER A 73 7.09 -14.09 5.08
N MET A 74 5.81 -14.13 4.69
CA MET A 74 4.90 -13.07 5.11
C MET A 74 4.36 -13.43 6.49
N LEU A 75 4.56 -12.54 7.45
CA LEU A 75 3.84 -12.55 8.71
C LEU A 75 2.46 -11.95 8.45
N VAL A 76 1.50 -12.74 8.00
CA VAL A 76 0.08 -12.48 8.31
C VAL A 76 -0.28 -13.59 9.26
N PHE A 77 0.10 -13.43 10.53
CA PHE A 77 0.27 -14.53 11.50
C PHE A 77 1.39 -15.51 11.06
N ASP A 78 2.24 -15.95 11.99
CA ASP A 78 3.34 -16.92 11.77
C ASP A 78 2.93 -18.21 11.02
N THR A 79 1.63 -18.46 10.85
CA THR A 79 1.03 -19.64 10.22
C THR A 79 0.74 -19.50 8.73
N TYR A 80 0.82 -18.30 8.12
CA TYR A 80 0.44 -18.08 6.71
C TYR A 80 1.59 -17.48 5.90
N ASN A 81 2.61 -18.31 5.64
CA ASN A 81 3.63 -18.00 4.65
C ASN A 81 2.98 -17.97 3.25
N ILE A 82 2.69 -16.78 2.73
CA ILE A 82 2.18 -16.62 1.36
C ILE A 82 3.38 -16.60 0.39
N SER A 83 3.92 -17.77 0.07
CA SER A 83 5.02 -17.94 -0.88
C SER A 83 4.54 -18.58 -2.16
N PHE A 84 5.11 -18.22 -3.31
CA PHE A 84 4.76 -18.93 -4.54
C PHE A 84 5.24 -20.37 -4.45
N ASP A 85 4.44 -21.31 -4.96
CA ASP A 85 4.96 -22.62 -5.31
C ASP A 85 6.02 -22.53 -6.42
N GLU A 86 6.75 -23.62 -6.64
CA GLU A 86 7.86 -23.64 -7.59
C GLU A 86 7.42 -23.32 -9.03
N ASP A 87 6.24 -23.73 -9.45
CA ASP A 87 5.74 -23.53 -10.81
C ASP A 87 5.36 -22.08 -11.06
N ASN A 88 4.59 -21.51 -10.14
CA ASN A 88 4.23 -20.10 -10.14
C ASN A 88 5.48 -19.24 -10.09
N ALA A 89 6.47 -19.58 -9.26
CA ALA A 89 7.73 -18.84 -9.19
C ALA A 89 8.52 -18.94 -10.49
N ASN A 90 8.63 -20.14 -11.06
CA ASN A 90 9.32 -20.38 -12.32
C ASN A 90 8.72 -19.59 -13.48
N GLU A 91 7.40 -19.55 -13.61
CA GLU A 91 6.74 -18.73 -14.62
C GLU A 91 7.00 -17.24 -14.37
N PHE A 92 6.87 -16.81 -13.11
CA PHE A 92 6.97 -15.40 -12.74
C PHE A 92 8.35 -14.83 -13.04
N ILE A 93 9.42 -15.48 -12.55
CA ILE A 93 10.79 -14.97 -12.71
C ILE A 93 11.27 -14.95 -14.16
N ASN A 94 10.65 -15.74 -15.05
CA ASN A 94 10.98 -15.75 -16.48
C ASN A 94 10.20 -14.72 -17.29
N ARG A 95 9.22 -14.05 -16.68
CA ARG A 95 8.38 -13.04 -17.36
C ARG A 95 8.55 -11.64 -16.79
N TYR A 96 8.69 -11.52 -15.49
CA TYR A 96 8.72 -10.22 -14.82
C TYR A 96 10.14 -9.89 -14.35
N GLU A 97 10.61 -8.70 -14.70
CA GLU A 97 11.84 -8.13 -14.16
C GLU A 97 11.50 -7.13 -13.06
N VAL A 98 12.25 -7.12 -11.97
CA VAL A 98 12.14 -6.06 -10.94
C VAL A 98 12.97 -4.87 -11.40
N LEU A 99 12.35 -3.74 -11.73
CA LEU A 99 13.07 -2.53 -12.12
C LEU A 99 13.43 -1.62 -10.94
N ALA A 100 12.52 -1.53 -9.97
CA ALA A 100 12.72 -0.76 -8.75
C ALA A 100 12.08 -1.49 -7.57
N PHE A 101 12.74 -1.44 -6.41
CA PHE A 101 12.23 -2.05 -5.19
C PHE A 101 12.54 -1.16 -3.98
N ILE A 102 11.62 -1.16 -3.02
CA ILE A 102 11.82 -0.61 -1.70
C ILE A 102 11.15 -1.50 -0.66
N GLN A 103 11.88 -1.76 0.41
CA GLN A 103 11.36 -2.25 1.66
C GLN A 103 12.02 -1.40 2.75
N ASP A 104 11.19 -0.64 3.45
CA ASP A 104 11.61 0.17 4.58
C ASP A 104 11.20 -0.59 5.85
N ASP A 105 12.18 -1.09 6.59
CA ASP A 105 11.94 -1.87 7.80
C ASP A 105 11.49 -1.01 8.98
N ASP A 106 11.72 0.31 8.95
CA ASP A 106 11.28 1.24 10.00
C ASP A 106 9.79 1.58 9.85
N THR A 107 9.37 1.83 8.61
CA THR A 107 7.97 2.19 8.32
C THR A 107 7.13 1.01 7.84
N SER A 108 7.72 -0.15 7.59
CA SER A 108 7.09 -1.31 6.93
C SER A 108 6.55 -1.03 5.51
N PHE A 109 6.81 0.16 4.94
CA PHE A 109 6.44 0.51 3.57
C PHE A 109 7.21 -0.36 2.58
N SER A 110 6.48 -0.94 1.62
CA SER A 110 7.12 -1.67 0.52
C SER A 110 6.34 -1.51 -0.78
N ALA A 111 7.09 -1.35 -1.86
CA ALA A 111 6.57 -1.22 -3.20
C ALA A 111 7.58 -1.79 -4.20
N THR A 112 7.06 -2.34 -5.29
CA THR A 112 7.87 -2.92 -6.35
C THR A 112 7.37 -2.44 -7.71
N LEU A 113 8.30 -2.01 -8.56
CA LEU A 113 8.04 -1.77 -9.97
C LEU A 113 8.50 -3.00 -10.76
N PHE A 114 7.55 -3.72 -11.35
CA PHE A 114 7.81 -4.82 -12.25
C PHE A 114 7.73 -4.37 -13.71
N LYS A 115 8.55 -4.97 -14.56
CA LYS A 115 8.42 -4.93 -16.02
C LYS A 115 7.92 -6.29 -16.50
N ASP A 116 6.75 -6.31 -17.13
CA ASP A 116 6.34 -7.47 -17.91
C ASP A 116 7.11 -7.48 -19.23
N THR A 117 8.06 -8.42 -19.37
CA THR A 117 8.92 -8.51 -20.56
C THR A 117 8.17 -9.00 -21.80
N LYS A 118 6.98 -9.60 -21.62
CA LYS A 118 6.15 -10.09 -22.73
C LYS A 118 5.24 -9.00 -23.28
N ASP A 119 4.53 -8.30 -22.39
CA ASP A 119 3.54 -7.28 -22.78
C ASP A 119 4.14 -5.85 -22.79
N ASN A 120 5.42 -5.71 -22.41
CA ASN A 120 6.14 -4.44 -22.25
C ASN A 120 5.46 -3.47 -21.26
N GLU A 121 4.74 -3.99 -20.27
CA GLU A 121 3.98 -3.20 -19.30
C GLU A 121 4.80 -2.88 -18.04
N LEU A 122 4.69 -1.65 -17.54
CA LEU A 122 5.23 -1.24 -16.24
C LEU A 122 4.15 -1.37 -15.17
N ILE A 123 4.40 -2.20 -14.16
CA ILE A 123 3.41 -2.53 -13.12
C ILE A 123 3.97 -2.13 -11.76
N LEU A 124 3.39 -1.08 -11.17
CA LEU A 124 3.70 -0.61 -9.83
C LEU A 124 2.78 -1.29 -8.82
N ALA A 125 3.33 -2.20 -8.02
CA ALA A 125 2.61 -2.93 -6.99
C ALA A 125 2.98 -2.41 -5.60
N PHE A 126 1.96 -2.05 -4.82
CA PHE A 126 2.10 -1.65 -3.42
C PHE A 126 1.74 -2.82 -2.50
N ARG A 127 2.65 -3.13 -1.57
CA ARG A 127 2.45 -4.17 -0.57
C ARG A 127 1.46 -3.68 0.48
N GLY A 128 0.52 -4.54 0.88
CA GLY A 128 -0.25 -4.29 2.10
C GLY A 128 0.61 -4.45 3.35
N ILE A 129 0.34 -3.70 4.41
CA ILE A 129 0.93 -3.99 5.71
C ILE A 129 0.23 -5.19 6.34
N ASP A 130 0.94 -5.91 7.22
CA ASP A 130 0.26 -6.74 8.21
C ASP A 130 -0.44 -5.80 9.20
N ILE A 131 -1.74 -5.60 8.99
CA ILE A 131 -2.59 -4.75 9.83
C ILE A 131 -2.62 -5.24 11.29
N PHE A 132 -2.11 -6.44 11.60
CA PHE A 132 -1.98 -6.97 12.96
C PHE A 132 -0.61 -6.72 13.61
N GLN A 133 0.47 -6.57 12.83
CA GLN A 133 1.76 -6.10 13.37
C GLN A 133 1.70 -4.65 13.85
N PHE A 134 0.89 -3.83 13.18
CA PHE A 134 0.59 -2.46 13.62
C PHE A 134 -0.14 -2.41 14.98
N SER A 135 -0.39 -3.56 15.61
CA SER A 135 -1.52 -3.76 16.49
C SER A 135 -1.31 -4.82 17.59
N PHE A 136 -0.09 -5.04 18.11
CA PHE A 136 0.00 -5.69 19.44
C PHE A 136 -0.71 -4.82 20.52
N SER A 137 -0.65 -3.48 20.37
CA SER A 137 -1.41 -2.52 21.19
C SER A 137 -2.93 -2.56 20.96
N PHE A 138 -3.37 -2.92 19.76
CA PHE A 138 -4.79 -3.13 19.38
C PHE A 138 -5.36 -4.39 20.02
N TRP A 139 -4.56 -5.44 20.21
CA TRP A 139 -4.98 -6.59 21.00
C TRP A 139 -5.04 -6.29 22.50
N ASP A 140 -4.15 -5.44 23.00
CA ASP A 140 -4.16 -4.99 24.39
C ASP A 140 -5.29 -4.00 24.69
N SER A 141 -5.71 -3.16 23.74
CA SER A 141 -6.90 -2.31 23.87
C SER A 141 -8.21 -3.12 23.84
N ILE A 142 -8.27 -4.19 23.02
CA ILE A 142 -9.36 -5.18 23.02
C ILE A 142 -9.45 -5.95 24.36
N LYS A 143 -8.33 -6.17 25.06
CA LYS A 143 -8.32 -6.75 26.40
C LYS A 143 -8.81 -5.75 27.46
N ALA A 144 -8.52 -4.46 27.27
CA ALA A 144 -8.86 -3.38 28.21
C ALA A 144 -10.31 -2.86 28.09
N GLY A 145 -11.14 -3.45 27.21
CA GLY A 145 -12.55 -3.04 27.04
C GLY A 145 -12.74 -1.79 26.17
N ALA A 146 -11.69 -1.03 25.88
CA ALA A 146 -11.76 0.19 25.08
C ALA A 146 -12.13 -0.10 23.61
N GLN A 147 -13.42 0.02 23.29
CA GLN A 147 -13.99 -0.12 21.95
C GLN A 147 -13.75 1.13 21.08
N ILE A 148 -12.53 1.66 21.01
CA ILE A 148 -12.19 2.80 20.13
C ILE A 148 -10.89 2.46 19.38
N PHE A 149 -10.97 2.35 18.05
CA PHE A 149 -9.84 2.03 17.16
C PHE A 149 -9.47 3.25 16.31
N ARG A 150 -8.61 4.12 16.85
CA ARG A 150 -8.03 5.25 16.11
C ARG A 150 -6.63 4.88 15.64
N SER A 151 -6.50 4.25 14.48
CA SER A 151 -5.19 4.02 13.86
C SER A 151 -5.00 4.99 12.70
N GLN A 152 -4.50 6.19 13.00
CA GLN A 152 -4.08 7.10 11.94
C GLN A 152 -2.91 6.46 11.20
N VAL A 153 -3.09 6.19 9.92
CA VAL A 153 -1.99 5.70 9.09
C VAL A 153 -0.96 6.85 8.99
N PRO A 154 0.30 6.62 9.40
CA PRO A 154 1.31 7.68 9.46
C PRO A 154 1.54 8.34 8.09
N LEU A 155 1.78 9.66 8.08
CA LEU A 155 2.08 10.43 6.85
C LEU A 155 3.32 9.89 6.13
N GLU A 156 4.24 9.30 6.90
CA GLU A 156 5.49 8.70 6.46
C GLU A 156 5.26 7.64 5.37
N TYR A 157 4.18 6.86 5.42
CA TYR A 157 3.85 5.91 4.35
C TYR A 157 3.64 6.60 3.00
N TYR A 158 2.91 7.72 3.02
CA TYR A 158 2.66 8.50 1.81
C TYR A 158 3.93 9.23 1.34
N LEU A 159 4.75 9.72 2.27
CA LEU A 159 6.03 10.35 1.92
C LEU A 159 7.01 9.34 1.31
N GLN A 160 7.07 8.12 1.83
CA GLN A 160 7.88 7.04 1.25
C GLN A 160 7.35 6.62 -0.13
N LEU A 161 6.03 6.63 -0.34
CA LEU A 161 5.43 6.46 -1.66
C LEU A 161 5.87 7.55 -2.65
N LEU A 162 5.79 8.83 -2.25
CA LEU A 162 6.24 9.94 -3.09
C LEU A 162 7.73 9.84 -3.41
N LYS A 163 8.55 9.52 -2.40
CA LYS A 163 9.99 9.35 -2.52
C LYS A 163 10.34 8.21 -3.45
N PHE A 164 9.73 7.04 -3.28
CA PHE A 164 9.95 5.89 -4.16
C PHE A 164 9.60 6.21 -5.61
N TYR A 165 8.48 6.89 -5.84
CA TYR A 165 8.11 7.30 -7.19
C TYR A 165 9.12 8.25 -7.82
N ASP A 166 9.50 9.29 -7.09
CA ASP A 166 10.40 10.34 -7.59
C ASP A 166 11.84 9.84 -7.78
N ASP A 167 12.36 9.07 -6.83
CA ASP A 167 13.76 8.65 -6.83
C ASP A 167 14.01 7.44 -7.73
N LYS A 168 13.02 6.54 -7.87
CA LYS A 168 13.23 5.23 -8.50
C LYS A 168 12.29 4.94 -9.67
N VAL A 169 10.99 5.24 -9.57
CA VAL A 169 10.01 4.78 -10.57
C VAL A 169 9.95 5.69 -11.80
N ARG A 170 9.87 7.01 -11.61
CA ARG A 170 9.49 7.94 -12.69
C ARG A 170 10.45 7.93 -13.88
N HIS A 171 11.71 7.57 -13.64
CA HIS A 171 12.76 7.53 -14.66
C HIS A 171 12.52 6.44 -15.71
N PHE A 172 11.75 5.40 -15.38
CA PHE A 172 11.37 4.32 -16.29
C PHE A 172 10.19 4.67 -17.19
N LEU A 173 9.43 5.73 -16.90
CA LEU A 173 8.19 6.02 -17.60
C LEU A 173 8.42 6.52 -19.02
N GLY A 174 9.34 7.46 -19.26
CA GLY A 174 9.41 8.11 -20.59
C GLY A 174 8.03 8.64 -21.02
N ASN A 175 7.44 8.05 -22.06
CA ASN A 175 6.06 8.31 -22.51
C ASN A 175 5.05 7.20 -22.11
N ASP A 176 5.52 6.12 -21.49
CA ASP A 176 4.70 5.03 -20.98
C ASP A 176 3.94 5.45 -19.70
N LYS A 177 2.96 4.61 -19.34
CA LYS A 177 2.13 4.78 -18.15
C LYS A 177 2.15 3.51 -17.31
N LEU A 178 1.94 3.69 -16.00
CA LEU A 178 1.91 2.62 -15.02
C LEU A 178 0.55 1.92 -15.00
N ILE A 179 0.58 0.61 -14.91
CA ILE A 179 -0.49 -0.14 -14.24
C ILE A 179 -0.18 -0.13 -12.76
N VAL A 180 -1.12 0.33 -11.96
CA VAL A 180 -0.95 0.43 -10.51
C VAL A 180 -1.82 -0.62 -9.85
N THR A 181 -1.29 -1.35 -8.87
CA THR A 181 -2.04 -2.39 -8.20
C THR A 181 -1.71 -2.52 -6.72
N GLY A 182 -2.66 -3.01 -5.95
CA GLY A 182 -2.46 -3.25 -4.53
C GLY A 182 -3.60 -4.05 -3.89
N HIS A 183 -3.24 -4.81 -2.87
CA HIS A 183 -4.14 -5.61 -2.05
C HIS A 183 -4.32 -4.99 -0.66
N CYS A 184 -5.53 -4.98 -0.11
CA CYS A 184 -5.79 -4.45 1.25
C CYS A 184 -5.26 -3.01 1.42
N PHE A 185 -4.33 -2.80 2.36
CA PHE A 185 -3.65 -1.51 2.55
C PHE A 185 -2.78 -1.09 1.34
N GLY A 186 -2.24 -2.05 0.60
CA GLY A 186 -1.54 -1.75 -0.65
C GLY A 186 -2.49 -1.13 -1.68
N GLY A 187 -3.76 -1.55 -1.71
CA GLY A 187 -4.77 -0.96 -2.58
C GLY A 187 -5.18 0.46 -2.16
N TYR A 188 -5.05 0.80 -0.87
CA TYR A 188 -5.19 2.16 -0.37
C TYR A 188 -4.04 3.06 -0.87
N LEU A 189 -2.79 2.60 -0.71
CA LEU A 189 -1.60 3.29 -1.23
C LEU A 189 -1.65 3.46 -2.76
N ALA A 190 -2.11 2.43 -3.48
CA ALA A 190 -2.32 2.49 -4.92
C ALA A 190 -3.30 3.61 -5.33
N GLN A 191 -4.40 3.78 -4.60
CA GLN A 191 -5.35 4.86 -4.86
C GLN A 191 -4.76 6.25 -4.54
N LEU A 192 -4.00 6.40 -3.45
CA LEU A 192 -3.29 7.65 -3.15
C LEU A 192 -2.27 8.01 -4.24
N PHE A 193 -1.57 7.01 -4.78
CA PHE A 193 -0.69 7.20 -5.93
C PHE A 193 -1.45 7.74 -7.15
N VAL A 194 -2.60 7.16 -7.48
CA VAL A 194 -3.43 7.60 -8.61
C VAL A 194 -3.94 9.03 -8.42
N LEU A 195 -4.32 9.40 -7.19
CA LEU A 195 -4.70 10.78 -6.87
C LEU A 195 -3.54 11.77 -6.97
N SER A 196 -2.31 11.32 -6.69
CA SER A 196 -1.10 12.16 -6.73
C SER A 196 -0.58 12.35 -8.15
N PHE A 197 -0.61 11.29 -8.97
CA PHE A 197 0.01 11.25 -10.30
C PHE A 197 -0.93 10.68 -11.39
N PRO A 198 -2.15 11.22 -11.55
CA PRO A 198 -3.17 10.63 -12.44
C PRO A 198 -2.70 10.52 -13.89
N GLN A 199 -1.85 11.44 -14.36
CA GLN A 199 -1.32 11.45 -15.73
C GLN A 199 -0.32 10.32 -16.01
N SER A 200 0.30 9.75 -14.97
CA SER A 200 1.25 8.64 -15.09
C SER A 200 0.58 7.26 -15.06
N VAL A 201 -0.75 7.21 -14.97
CA VAL A 201 -1.50 5.96 -14.73
C VAL A 201 -2.31 5.59 -15.97
N LYS A 202 -2.15 4.33 -16.38
CA LYS A 202 -2.95 3.66 -17.43
C LYS A 202 -4.16 2.96 -16.81
N ALA A 203 -3.94 2.24 -15.72
CA ALA A 203 -4.96 1.47 -15.05
C ALA A 203 -4.66 1.28 -13.56
N LEU A 204 -5.70 1.07 -12.77
CA LEU A 204 -5.68 0.76 -11.34
C LEU A 204 -6.44 -0.54 -11.08
N TYR A 205 -5.78 -1.50 -10.42
CA TYR A 205 -6.37 -2.77 -9.98
C TYR A 205 -6.25 -2.90 -8.47
N THR A 206 -7.37 -2.85 -7.77
CA THR A 206 -7.40 -3.00 -6.32
C THR A 206 -8.10 -4.29 -5.91
N TYR A 207 -7.52 -5.04 -4.98
CA TYR A 207 -8.05 -6.30 -4.46
C TYR A 207 -8.33 -6.15 -2.97
N ASN A 208 -9.58 -6.34 -2.53
CA ASN A 208 -9.98 -6.21 -1.12
C ASN A 208 -9.40 -4.95 -0.46
N ALA A 209 -9.38 -3.83 -1.18
CA ALA A 209 -8.66 -2.64 -0.75
C ALA A 209 -9.44 -1.82 0.28
N MET A 210 -8.74 -0.95 1.03
CA MET A 210 -9.40 0.13 1.78
C MET A 210 -9.67 1.33 0.88
N GLY A 211 -10.74 2.08 1.16
CA GLY A 211 -11.09 3.31 0.45
C GLY A 211 -10.24 4.52 0.86
N VAL A 212 -10.18 5.56 0.01
CA VAL A 212 -9.39 6.80 0.23
C VAL A 212 -10.24 8.05 0.45
N TYR A 213 -11.55 7.97 0.23
CA TYR A 213 -12.50 9.06 0.44
C TYR A 213 -13.35 8.80 1.69
N GLU A 214 -13.73 9.86 2.40
CA GLU A 214 -14.65 9.76 3.54
C GLU A 214 -16.04 9.21 3.15
N ASN A 215 -16.71 8.54 4.08
CA ASN A 215 -18.13 8.23 3.99
C ASN A 215 -18.87 8.51 5.32
N GLU A 216 -20.18 8.32 5.36
CA GLU A 216 -21.00 8.62 6.55
C GLU A 216 -20.53 7.85 7.81
N TYR A 217 -20.09 6.60 7.66
CA TYR A 217 -19.53 5.83 8.77
C TYR A 217 -18.23 6.46 9.26
N THR A 218 -17.29 6.75 8.35
CA THR A 218 -16.02 7.38 8.72
C THR A 218 -16.23 8.77 9.34
N LYS A 219 -17.10 9.60 8.75
CA LYS A 219 -17.49 10.92 9.27
C LYS A 219 -18.07 10.86 10.68
N TYR A 220 -18.99 9.91 10.94
CA TYR A 220 -19.58 9.76 12.26
C TYR A 220 -18.54 9.39 13.31
N THR A 221 -17.63 8.47 12.98
CA THR A 221 -16.53 8.09 13.88
C THR A 221 -15.56 9.26 14.15
N ASN A 222 -15.30 10.11 13.15
CA ASN A 222 -14.49 11.33 13.29
C ASN A 222 -15.20 12.39 14.17
N TYR A 223 -16.51 12.59 13.99
CA TYR A 223 -17.30 13.57 14.72
C TYR A 223 -17.45 13.23 16.22
N ILE A 224 -17.74 11.95 16.54
CA ILE A 224 -17.80 11.47 17.92
C ILE A 224 -16.41 11.54 18.57
N GLY A 225 -15.35 11.23 17.83
CA GLY A 225 -13.98 11.27 18.37
C GLY A 225 -13.49 12.66 18.78
N ASN A 226 -13.98 13.71 18.13
CA ASN A 226 -13.68 15.11 18.47
C ASN A 226 -14.54 15.67 19.61
N LYS A 227 -15.59 14.96 20.04
CA LYS A 227 -16.52 15.42 21.10
C LYS A 227 -16.29 14.80 22.47
N PHE A 228 -15.56 13.69 22.55
CA PHE A 228 -15.35 12.96 23.81
C PHE A 228 -13.85 12.83 24.12
N ASP A 229 -13.35 13.75 24.95
CA ASP A 229 -12.27 13.47 25.91
C ASP A 229 -12.80 12.66 27.13
N ASP A 230 -14.12 12.48 27.22
CA ASP A 230 -14.82 11.90 28.36
C ASP A 230 -15.46 10.54 28.03
N GLY A 231 -14.66 9.46 28.15
CA GLY A 231 -15.08 8.18 28.73
C GLY A 231 -16.28 7.37 28.21
N ILE A 232 -16.83 7.59 27.01
CA ILE A 232 -17.91 6.76 26.44
C ILE A 232 -17.42 5.91 25.25
N GLU A 233 -17.60 4.59 25.34
CA GLU A 233 -17.26 3.56 24.34
C GLU A 233 -18.18 3.62 23.10
N ILE A 234 -17.62 4.02 21.95
CA ILE A 234 -18.22 3.86 20.62
C ILE A 234 -17.15 3.34 19.66
N LEU A 235 -17.41 2.22 18.98
CA LEU A 235 -16.56 1.58 17.95
C LEU A 235 -16.25 2.54 16.79
N GLY A 236 -15.24 3.38 16.96
CA GLY A 236 -14.68 4.21 15.89
C GLY A 236 -13.58 3.46 15.16
N TYR A 237 -13.69 3.31 13.83
CA TYR A 237 -12.64 2.79 12.96
C TYR A 237 -12.16 3.94 12.07
N ASN A 238 -10.95 4.45 12.29
CA ASN A 238 -10.36 5.47 11.42
C ASN A 238 -9.00 4.97 10.91
N PHE A 239 -8.92 4.66 9.61
CA PHE A 239 -7.73 4.20 8.88
C PHE A 239 -7.44 5.06 7.64
N ASN A 240 -7.84 6.32 7.67
CA ASN A 240 -7.48 7.26 6.61
C ASN A 240 -6.18 7.96 7.03
N ILE A 241 -5.13 7.92 6.18
CA ILE A 241 -3.91 8.76 6.34
C ILE A 241 -4.28 10.24 6.58
N PHE A 242 -5.47 10.65 6.13
CA PHE A 242 -5.77 12.04 5.83
C PHE A 242 -7.03 12.64 6.48
N ASP A 243 -7.85 11.87 7.21
CA ASP A 243 -9.25 12.22 7.52
C ASP A 243 -9.52 13.33 8.54
N ALA A 244 -8.51 13.79 9.26
CA ALA A 244 -8.73 14.90 10.22
C ALA A 244 -7.63 15.97 10.18
N ASN A 245 -6.53 15.71 9.47
CA ASN A 245 -5.33 16.53 9.53
C ASN A 245 -4.91 17.18 8.20
N LEU A 246 -5.58 16.91 7.07
CA LEU A 246 -5.27 17.63 5.82
C LEU A 246 -5.41 19.15 5.95
N LYS A 247 -6.37 19.62 6.75
CA LYS A 247 -6.52 21.05 7.06
C LYS A 247 -5.29 21.62 7.78
N ASN A 248 -4.61 20.78 8.55
CA ASN A 248 -3.51 21.12 9.43
C ASN A 248 -2.15 20.77 8.80
N ILE A 249 -2.11 20.22 7.59
CA ILE A 249 -0.85 19.99 6.88
C ILE A 249 -0.61 21.21 5.98
N LYS A 250 0.53 21.85 6.17
CA LYS A 250 0.96 22.99 5.37
C LYS A 250 2.13 22.62 4.50
N LEU A 251 2.10 23.10 3.27
CA LEU A 251 3.17 22.99 2.30
C LEU A 251 3.68 24.40 2.00
N ILE A 252 4.92 24.68 2.39
CA ILE A 252 5.56 25.98 2.19
C ILE A 252 6.61 25.84 1.07
N PRO A 253 6.46 26.57 -0.05
CA PRO A 253 7.50 26.62 -1.07
C PRO A 253 8.73 27.38 -0.56
N ILE A 254 9.92 26.86 -0.85
CA ILE A 254 11.18 27.43 -0.39
C ILE A 254 11.67 28.47 -1.40
N THR A 255 11.56 29.73 -1.02
CA THR A 255 12.05 30.89 -1.78
C THR A 255 13.16 31.62 -1.03
N GLN A 256 13.98 32.37 -1.75
CA GLN A 256 14.99 33.21 -1.12
C GLN A 256 14.35 34.28 -0.21
N GLU A 257 13.20 34.80 -0.63
CA GLU A 257 12.40 35.77 0.12
C GLU A 257 11.93 35.21 1.47
N LEU A 258 11.42 33.98 1.50
CA LEU A 258 11.05 33.30 2.73
C LEU A 258 12.25 33.19 3.67
N LYS A 259 13.36 32.63 3.19
CA LYS A 259 14.57 32.41 4.01
C LYS A 259 15.13 33.70 4.59
N ASN A 260 15.12 34.78 3.82
CA ASN A 260 15.63 36.08 4.22
C ASN A 260 14.77 36.78 5.28
N ASN A 261 13.48 36.45 5.37
CA ASN A 261 12.52 37.18 6.20
C ASN A 261 12.15 36.47 7.51
N ILE A 262 12.39 35.16 7.63
CA ILE A 262 12.19 34.42 8.88
C ILE A 262 13.46 34.39 9.73
N ILE A 263 13.29 34.46 11.05
CA ILE A 263 14.35 34.34 12.05
C ILE A 263 13.89 33.41 13.17
N LEU A 264 14.84 32.80 13.87
CA LEU A 264 14.57 32.01 15.07
C LEU A 264 14.80 32.88 16.30
N LYS A 265 13.76 33.08 17.12
CA LYS A 265 13.81 33.84 18.38
C LYS A 265 13.12 33.03 19.47
N ASP A 266 13.82 32.76 20.57
CA ASP A 266 13.29 32.02 21.73
C ASP A 266 12.67 30.65 21.37
N ASN A 267 13.30 29.92 20.42
CA ASN A 267 12.81 28.65 19.84
C ASN A 267 11.47 28.75 19.08
N SER A 268 11.10 29.96 18.66
CA SER A 268 9.94 30.27 17.83
C SER A 268 10.34 30.94 16.52
N ILE A 269 9.60 30.69 15.44
CA ILE A 269 9.76 31.41 14.17
C ILE A 269 9.16 32.81 14.34
N ALA A 270 9.98 33.82 14.08
CA ALA A 270 9.58 35.22 14.03
C ALA A 270 9.89 35.83 12.65
N PHE A 271 9.24 36.95 12.34
CA PHE A 271 9.39 37.67 11.08
C PHE A 271 10.13 38.99 11.30
N LYS A 272 10.98 39.38 10.34
CA LYS A 272 11.58 40.72 10.31
C LYS A 272 10.48 41.79 10.11
N GLU A 273 10.73 43.03 10.55
CA GLU A 273 9.74 44.12 10.54
C GLU A 273 9.08 44.30 9.17
N ASP A 274 9.89 44.40 8.11
CA ASP A 274 9.45 44.61 6.72
C ASP A 274 9.10 43.33 5.96
N THR A 275 8.84 42.22 6.67
CA THR A 275 8.50 40.95 6.00
C THR A 275 7.19 41.11 5.21
N PRO A 276 7.17 40.73 3.92
CA PRO A 276 5.98 40.78 3.07
C PRO A 276 4.81 39.97 3.63
N TYR A 277 3.59 40.39 3.30
CA TYR A 277 2.36 39.74 3.83
C TYR A 277 2.26 38.29 3.34
N GLU A 278 2.63 38.07 2.08
CA GLU A 278 2.64 36.78 1.40
C GLU A 278 3.52 35.78 2.16
N VAL A 279 4.66 36.21 2.68
CA VAL A 279 5.54 35.36 3.51
C VAL A 279 4.92 35.08 4.88
N LYS A 280 4.24 36.06 5.48
CA LYS A 280 3.56 35.89 6.78
C LYS A 280 2.39 34.92 6.68
N GLU A 281 1.63 34.96 5.58
CA GLU A 281 0.43 34.13 5.37
C GLU A 281 0.75 32.64 5.16
N LEU A 282 1.99 32.30 4.78
CA LEU A 282 2.44 30.91 4.69
C LEU A 282 2.41 30.17 6.04
N PHE A 283 2.40 30.91 7.15
CA PHE A 283 2.42 30.37 8.50
C PHE A 283 1.09 30.69 9.22
N PRO A 284 0.46 29.71 9.90
CA PRO A 284 -0.70 30.00 10.74
C PRO A 284 -0.38 30.97 11.89
N ASN A 285 -1.40 31.74 12.30
CA ASN A 285 -1.27 32.86 13.25
C ASN A 285 -0.71 32.45 14.64
N ASN A 286 -0.80 31.16 14.99
CA ASN A 286 -0.37 30.57 16.26
C ASN A 286 1.14 30.20 16.32
N ILE A 287 1.88 30.25 15.20
CA ILE A 287 3.32 29.89 15.17
C ILE A 287 4.20 30.85 15.98
N LYS A 288 3.71 32.06 16.27
CA LYS A 288 4.45 33.10 17.01
C LYS A 288 4.71 32.77 18.49
N SER A 289 4.10 31.73 19.06
CA SER A 289 4.19 31.41 20.50
C SER A 289 4.43 29.94 20.85
N GLN A 290 4.58 29.05 19.87
CA GLN A 290 4.79 27.62 20.12
C GLN A 290 6.28 27.28 20.24
N LYS A 291 6.67 26.68 21.38
CA LYS A 291 7.97 26.04 21.56
C LYS A 291 8.06 24.83 20.61
N ASN A 292 9.26 24.57 20.06
CA ASN A 292 9.62 23.46 19.13
C ASN A 292 9.53 23.74 17.62
N THR A 293 9.41 25.00 17.18
CA THR A 293 9.47 25.34 15.74
C THR A 293 10.90 25.37 15.16
N THR A 294 11.92 25.12 15.99
CA THR A 294 13.33 25.09 15.57
C THR A 294 13.58 24.11 14.43
N GLN A 295 12.97 22.92 14.46
CA GLN A 295 13.12 21.95 13.37
C GLN A 295 12.54 22.48 12.06
N LEU A 296 11.35 23.11 12.10
CA LEU A 296 10.75 23.75 10.93
C LEU A 296 11.64 24.86 10.37
N TYR A 297 12.17 25.73 11.22
CA TYR A 297 13.10 26.77 10.81
C TYR A 297 14.34 26.18 10.14
N LEU A 298 14.98 25.19 10.76
CA LEU A 298 16.20 24.56 10.24
C LEU A 298 15.94 23.87 8.90
N GLN A 299 14.82 23.15 8.76
CA GLN A 299 14.42 22.52 7.50
C GLN A 299 14.22 23.57 6.41
N ILE A 300 13.53 24.69 6.70
CA ILE A 300 13.36 25.78 5.72
C ILE A 300 14.71 26.38 5.31
N GLN A 301 15.61 26.64 6.26
CA GLN A 301 16.92 27.24 5.96
C GLN A 301 17.81 26.29 5.15
N ASN A 302 17.77 24.99 5.44
CA ASN A 302 18.62 23.98 4.79
C ASN A 302 18.07 23.45 3.47
N ALA A 303 16.75 23.49 3.26
CA ALA A 303 16.13 22.98 2.04
C ALA A 303 16.62 23.74 0.79
N PRO A 304 16.87 23.08 -0.35
CA PRO A 304 17.22 23.78 -1.58
C PRO A 304 16.13 24.77 -2.02
N LEU A 305 16.51 25.76 -2.83
CA LEU A 305 15.52 26.60 -3.50
C LEU A 305 14.66 25.73 -4.44
N ASP A 306 13.41 26.13 -4.67
CA ASP A 306 12.39 25.42 -5.46
C ASP A 306 11.83 24.13 -4.83
N PHE A 307 12.38 23.69 -3.69
CA PHE A 307 11.80 22.62 -2.89
C PHE A 307 10.63 23.16 -2.07
N SER A 308 9.93 22.27 -1.36
CA SER A 308 8.89 22.66 -0.41
C SER A 308 9.12 21.97 0.92
N VAL A 309 8.72 22.62 2.01
CA VAL A 309 8.68 22.00 3.34
C VAL A 309 7.23 21.72 3.69
N ILE A 310 6.96 20.50 4.12
CA ILE A 310 5.67 20.05 4.62
C ILE A 310 5.74 19.84 6.13
N PHE A 311 4.72 20.29 6.86
CA PHE A 311 4.62 20.08 8.30
C PHE A 311 3.17 20.05 8.76
N LYS A 312 2.94 19.46 9.94
CA LYS A 312 1.64 19.43 10.61
C LYS A 312 1.57 20.55 11.65
N GLU A 313 0.60 21.45 11.53
CA GLU A 313 0.42 22.65 12.38
C GLU A 313 0.20 22.32 13.87
N LEU A 314 -0.36 21.15 14.18
CA LEU A 314 -0.64 20.72 15.55
C LEU A 314 0.52 19.92 16.17
N ASP A 315 1.46 19.46 15.36
CA ASP A 315 2.57 18.59 15.78
C ASP A 315 3.80 18.85 14.89
N TYR A 316 4.62 19.82 15.29
CA TYR A 316 5.83 20.24 14.56
C TYR A 316 6.99 19.23 14.68
N ASN A 317 6.76 18.04 15.23
CA ASN A 317 7.76 16.97 15.26
C ASN A 317 7.90 16.26 13.90
N SER A 318 6.93 16.45 12.99
CA SER A 318 6.89 15.85 11.66
C SER A 318 7.07 16.93 10.58
N VAL A 319 8.32 17.33 10.34
CA VAL A 319 8.70 18.29 9.28
C VAL A 319 9.54 17.58 8.22
N TYR A 320 9.09 17.66 6.97
CA TYR A 320 9.77 17.00 5.85
C TYR A 320 10.04 17.98 4.72
N THR A 321 11.13 17.74 4.01
CA THR A 321 11.48 18.49 2.79
C THR A 321 11.10 17.65 1.58
N LEU A 322 10.36 18.24 0.64
CA LEU A 322 9.87 17.63 -0.58
C LEU A 322 10.54 18.23 -1.81
N THR A 323 10.90 17.37 -2.77
CA THR A 323 11.32 17.80 -4.10
C THR A 323 10.15 18.47 -4.85
N PRO A 324 10.39 19.18 -5.98
CA PRO A 324 9.32 19.74 -6.79
C PRO A 324 8.29 18.70 -7.29
N ILE A 325 8.74 17.47 -7.59
CA ILE A 325 7.87 16.39 -8.06
C ILE A 325 7.01 15.85 -6.91
N GLN A 326 7.62 15.61 -5.75
CA GLN A 326 6.90 15.16 -4.55
C GLN A 326 5.88 16.20 -4.09
N ALA A 327 6.27 17.49 -4.05
CA ALA A 327 5.38 18.59 -3.70
C ALA A 327 4.20 18.71 -4.67
N ARG A 328 4.42 18.50 -5.98
CA ARG A 328 3.35 18.45 -6.98
C ARG A 328 2.40 17.26 -6.74
N GLY A 329 2.96 16.08 -6.47
CA GLY A 329 2.18 14.89 -6.13
C GLY A 329 1.27 15.12 -4.92
N PHE A 330 1.81 15.72 -3.86
CA PHE A 330 1.04 16.10 -2.67
C PHE A 330 -0.07 17.11 -3.01
N LYS A 331 0.23 18.20 -3.73
CA LYS A 331 -0.78 19.19 -4.14
C LYS A 331 -1.92 18.54 -4.94
N ASN A 332 -1.58 17.71 -5.93
CA ASN A 332 -2.57 16.99 -6.74
C ASN A 332 -3.46 16.10 -5.87
N LEU A 333 -2.88 15.37 -4.91
CA LEU A 333 -3.65 14.56 -3.98
C LEU A 333 -4.69 15.42 -3.24
N ILE A 334 -4.28 16.55 -2.66
CA ILE A 334 -5.19 17.44 -1.91
C ILE A 334 -6.30 17.96 -2.82
N GLU A 335 -5.93 18.49 -3.99
CA GLU A 335 -6.89 19.02 -4.95
C GLU A 335 -7.90 17.96 -5.40
N ASN A 336 -7.44 16.74 -5.67
CA ASN A 336 -8.29 15.65 -6.13
C ASN A 336 -9.20 15.10 -5.03
N LEU A 337 -8.73 15.07 -3.77
CA LEU A 337 -9.58 14.76 -2.62
C LEU A 337 -10.68 15.82 -2.44
N LEU A 338 -10.35 17.11 -2.60
CA LEU A 338 -11.31 18.22 -2.46
C LEU A 338 -12.38 18.26 -3.55
N LYS A 339 -12.03 17.90 -4.79
CA LYS A 339 -13.00 17.72 -5.89
C LYS A 339 -14.02 16.62 -5.58
N GLY A 340 -13.63 15.67 -4.72
CA GLY A 340 -14.43 14.51 -4.40
C GLY A 340 -14.42 13.46 -5.51
N ASN A 341 -14.93 12.29 -5.14
CA ASN A 341 -14.80 11.08 -5.92
C ASN A 341 -15.37 11.18 -7.34
N GLU A 342 -16.60 11.69 -7.50
CA GLU A 342 -17.26 11.72 -8.80
C GLU A 342 -16.64 12.67 -9.81
N GLU A 343 -16.14 13.82 -9.34
CA GLU A 343 -15.50 14.80 -10.21
C GLU A 343 -14.12 14.30 -10.65
N PHE A 344 -13.33 13.76 -9.71
CA PHE A 344 -12.03 13.20 -10.04
C PHE A 344 -12.12 12.07 -11.07
N SER A 345 -13.05 11.13 -10.91
CA SER A 345 -13.19 10.01 -11.85
C SER A 345 -13.61 10.44 -13.26
N LYS A 346 -14.25 11.60 -13.44
CA LYS A 346 -14.54 12.16 -14.79
C LYS A 346 -13.28 12.71 -15.47
N LEU A 347 -12.33 13.19 -14.68
CA LEU A 347 -11.06 13.75 -15.17
C LEU A 347 -9.98 12.68 -15.35
N LEU A 348 -10.14 11.54 -14.70
CA LEU A 348 -9.19 10.44 -14.75
C LEU A 348 -9.33 9.64 -16.03
N ASN A 349 -8.30 9.66 -16.87
CA ASN A 349 -8.19 8.84 -18.08
C ASN A 349 -7.40 7.55 -17.80
N ALA A 350 -7.91 6.73 -16.88
CA ALA A 350 -7.35 5.44 -16.51
C ALA A 350 -8.46 4.40 -16.30
N GLU A 351 -8.19 3.13 -16.62
CA GLU A 351 -9.10 2.02 -16.33
C GLU A 351 -9.02 1.64 -14.84
N ILE A 352 -10.13 1.67 -14.11
CA ILE A 352 -10.16 1.36 -12.69
C ILE A 352 -11.02 0.13 -12.46
N TYR A 353 -10.38 -0.91 -11.93
CA TYR A 353 -11.01 -2.16 -11.55
C TYR A 353 -10.95 -2.32 -10.05
N LYS A 354 -12.13 -2.51 -9.46
CA LYS A 354 -12.27 -2.87 -8.07
C LYS A 354 -12.67 -4.33 -7.97
N ILE A 355 -11.83 -5.13 -7.32
CA ILE A 355 -12.06 -6.53 -7.07
C ILE A 355 -12.24 -6.70 -5.56
N TYR A 356 -13.35 -7.32 -5.16
CA TYR A 356 -13.60 -7.64 -3.76
C TYR A 356 -14.15 -9.05 -3.62
N THR A 357 -14.04 -9.61 -2.43
CA THR A 357 -14.52 -10.97 -2.15
C THR A 357 -15.83 -10.96 -1.39
N ILE A 358 -16.77 -11.80 -1.80
CA ILE A 358 -18.03 -12.02 -1.07
C ILE A 358 -17.86 -13.31 -0.26
N ASP A 359 -17.65 -13.16 1.05
CA ASP A 359 -17.74 -14.22 2.06
C ASP A 359 -19.06 -14.12 2.85
N LEU A 360 -19.17 -14.72 4.04
CA LEU A 360 -20.38 -14.66 4.88
C LEU A 360 -20.75 -13.27 5.39
N ASP A 361 -19.79 -12.33 5.46
CA ASP A 361 -19.97 -10.98 6.01
C ASP A 361 -19.65 -9.87 4.96
N ASP A 362 -19.54 -10.24 3.68
CA ASP A 362 -19.19 -9.39 2.52
C ASP A 362 -18.00 -8.47 2.81
N SER A 363 -16.79 -8.87 2.40
CA SER A 363 -15.57 -8.08 2.65
C SER A 363 -15.70 -6.63 2.18
N GLU A 364 -16.52 -6.36 1.16
CA GLU A 364 -16.84 -5.01 0.72
C GLU A 364 -17.54 -4.19 1.80
N GLU A 365 -18.51 -4.75 2.52
CA GLU A 365 -19.18 -4.06 3.62
C GLU A 365 -18.18 -3.71 4.73
N ILE A 366 -17.20 -4.58 4.96
CA ILE A 366 -16.16 -4.34 5.94
C ILE A 366 -15.17 -3.28 5.46
N PHE A 367 -14.70 -3.38 4.21
CA PHE A 367 -13.73 -2.44 3.65
C PHE A 367 -14.32 -1.05 3.38
N GLN A 368 -15.62 -0.97 3.08
CA GLN A 368 -16.34 0.30 3.02
C GLN A 368 -16.34 1.02 4.37
N LYS A 369 -16.23 0.34 5.51
CA LYS A 369 -16.09 1.03 6.82
C LYS A 369 -14.78 1.82 6.92
N PHE A 370 -13.78 1.49 6.09
CA PHE A 370 -12.50 2.21 6.00
C PHE A 370 -12.48 3.32 4.96
N GLY A 371 -13.62 3.67 4.37
CA GLY A 371 -13.76 4.75 3.40
C GLY A 371 -14.30 4.26 2.06
N THR A 372 -14.51 5.20 1.14
CA THR A 372 -14.95 4.93 -0.22
C THR A 372 -13.80 4.98 -1.20
N HIS A 373 -13.88 4.16 -2.23
CA HIS A 373 -12.82 4.03 -3.23
C HIS A 373 -12.96 5.08 -4.30
N ILE A 374 -11.87 5.33 -5.05
CA ILE A 374 -11.99 6.00 -6.35
C ILE A 374 -13.04 5.24 -7.18
N LYS A 375 -14.02 5.96 -7.75
CA LYS A 375 -15.15 5.37 -8.46
C LYS A 375 -14.62 4.50 -9.61
N PRO A 376 -14.84 3.18 -9.55
CA PRO A 376 -14.28 2.26 -10.53
C PRO A 376 -15.07 2.29 -11.84
N ASN A 377 -14.40 1.96 -12.95
CA ASN A 377 -15.07 1.67 -14.21
C ASN A 377 -15.81 0.32 -14.14
N GLU A 378 -15.23 -0.63 -13.41
CA GLU A 378 -15.82 -1.95 -13.23
C GLU A 378 -15.59 -2.50 -11.82
N ILE A 379 -16.62 -3.14 -11.29
CA ILE A 379 -16.63 -3.80 -9.99
C ILE A 379 -16.77 -5.30 -10.23
N ILE A 380 -15.85 -6.09 -9.68
CA ILE A 380 -15.86 -7.55 -9.77
C ILE A 380 -15.97 -8.12 -8.35
N ALA A 381 -17.00 -8.92 -8.14
CA ALA A 381 -17.16 -9.69 -6.92
C ALA A 381 -16.66 -11.13 -7.12
N LEU A 382 -15.83 -11.61 -6.19
CA LEU A 382 -15.29 -12.96 -6.18
C LEU A 382 -15.87 -13.75 -5.01
N LYS A 383 -16.59 -14.83 -5.30
CA LYS A 383 -17.12 -15.70 -4.26
C LYS A 383 -16.11 -16.79 -3.94
N LEU A 384 -15.59 -16.81 -2.72
CA LEU A 384 -14.63 -17.82 -2.28
C LEU A 384 -15.30 -19.05 -1.72
N ASP A 385 -14.60 -20.19 -1.77
CA ASP A 385 -15.05 -21.44 -1.19
C ASP A 385 -14.76 -21.49 0.32
N TYR A 386 -15.83 -21.35 1.11
CA TYR A 386 -15.80 -21.26 2.58
C TYR A 386 -15.18 -22.48 3.28
N PHE A 387 -15.32 -23.69 2.70
CA PHE A 387 -14.82 -24.91 3.33
C PHE A 387 -13.29 -24.99 3.33
N LYS A 388 -12.62 -24.44 2.30
CA LYS A 388 -11.15 -24.35 2.26
C LYS A 388 -10.63 -23.39 3.33
N LEU A 389 -11.28 -22.24 3.51
CA LEU A 389 -10.93 -21.26 4.54
C LEU A 389 -10.95 -21.92 5.92
N GLN A 390 -12.03 -22.59 6.31
CA GLN A 390 -12.14 -23.25 7.62
C GLN A 390 -11.09 -24.35 7.89
N LEU A 391 -10.65 -25.09 6.86
CA LEU A 391 -9.71 -26.21 7.02
C LEU A 391 -8.25 -25.76 7.15
N ASN A 392 -7.88 -24.62 6.56
CA ASN A 392 -6.59 -23.96 6.78
C ASN A 392 -6.55 -23.17 8.11
N PHE A 393 -7.70 -22.72 8.62
CA PHE A 393 -7.85 -22.15 9.98
C PHE A 393 -7.84 -23.23 11.09
N LYS A 394 -6.98 -24.24 10.98
CA LYS A 394 -6.66 -25.08 12.14
C LYS A 394 -5.73 -24.29 13.06
N PHE A 395 -6.30 -23.72 14.11
CA PHE A 395 -5.52 -23.24 15.25
C PHE A 395 -4.64 -24.39 15.73
N ASP A 396 -3.33 -24.25 15.55
CA ASP A 396 -2.36 -25.21 16.07
C ASP A 396 -2.40 -25.15 17.61
N GLY A 397 -3.08 -26.12 18.22
CA GLY A 397 -3.26 -26.26 19.67
C GLY A 397 -1.96 -26.53 20.43
N SER A 398 -0.80 -26.56 19.75
CA SER A 398 0.51 -26.72 20.39
C SER A 398 1.06 -25.42 21.01
N LYS A 399 0.61 -24.24 20.57
CA LYS A 399 1.00 -22.94 21.16
C LYS A 399 -0.03 -22.47 22.19
N LYS A 400 0.21 -22.85 23.46
CA LYS A 400 -0.58 -22.50 24.68
C LYS A 400 -0.85 -20.99 24.93
N SER A 401 -0.42 -20.07 24.07
CA SER A 401 -0.70 -18.64 24.21
C SER A 401 -2.01 -18.18 23.56
N ALA A 402 -2.50 -18.89 22.53
CA ALA A 402 -3.70 -18.46 21.81
C ALA A 402 -5.00 -18.91 22.50
N GLU A 403 -5.02 -20.07 23.14
CA GLU A 403 -6.25 -20.65 23.72
C GLU A 403 -6.75 -19.91 24.99
N SER A 404 -5.87 -19.24 25.73
CA SER A 404 -6.23 -18.57 26.99
C SER A 404 -6.86 -17.19 26.81
N VAL A 405 -6.84 -16.62 25.59
CA VAL A 405 -7.23 -15.22 25.33
C VAL A 405 -8.63 -15.07 24.74
N PHE A 406 -9.22 -16.12 24.16
CA PHE A 406 -10.40 -15.96 23.28
C PHE A 406 -11.64 -16.75 23.72
N GLY A 407 -12.50 -16.08 24.50
CA GLY A 407 -13.86 -16.54 24.81
C GLY A 407 -14.79 -16.58 23.58
N PHE A 408 -15.84 -17.40 23.65
CA PHE A 408 -16.69 -17.81 22.52
C PHE A 408 -17.34 -16.66 21.72
N ALA A 409 -17.77 -15.57 22.38
CA ALA A 409 -18.35 -14.40 21.71
C ALA A 409 -17.30 -13.53 20.98
N LYS A 410 -16.06 -13.48 21.49
CA LYS A 410 -14.94 -12.77 20.84
C LYS A 410 -14.45 -13.51 19.59
N LYS A 411 -14.63 -14.83 19.51
CA LYS A 411 -14.28 -15.63 18.34
C LYS A 411 -15.05 -15.21 17.09
N ALA A 412 -16.32 -14.85 17.19
CA ALA A 412 -17.12 -14.42 16.04
C ALA A 412 -16.57 -13.13 15.42
N THR A 413 -16.32 -12.09 16.22
CA THR A 413 -15.76 -10.81 15.75
C THR A 413 -14.37 -10.99 15.15
N ILE A 414 -13.50 -11.80 15.78
CA ILE A 414 -12.16 -12.11 15.27
C ILE A 414 -12.25 -12.92 13.96
N LEU A 415 -13.20 -13.83 13.83
CA LEU A 415 -13.43 -14.58 12.59
C LEU A 415 -13.85 -13.65 11.45
N LYS A 416 -14.67 -12.62 11.71
CA LYS A 416 -14.99 -11.58 10.72
C LYS A 416 -13.74 -10.83 10.24
N TRP A 417 -12.84 -10.49 11.16
CA TRP A 417 -11.57 -9.82 10.84
C TRP A 417 -10.56 -10.73 10.13
N ILE A 418 -10.58 -12.03 10.43
CA ILE A 418 -9.79 -13.02 9.73
C ILE A 418 -10.30 -13.21 8.29
N LEU A 419 -11.61 -13.08 8.07
CA LEU A 419 -12.22 -13.12 6.72
C LEU A 419 -11.91 -11.86 5.89
N VAL A 420 -11.68 -10.70 6.53
CA VAL A 420 -11.10 -9.49 5.89
C VAL A 420 -9.69 -9.77 5.31
N LEU A 421 -9.02 -10.81 5.82
CA LEU A 421 -7.67 -11.24 5.43
C LEU A 421 -7.69 -12.45 4.52
N ILE A 422 -8.66 -12.52 3.62
CA ILE A 422 -8.49 -13.39 2.47
C ILE A 422 -7.12 -13.07 1.88
N SER A 423 -6.29 -14.11 1.78
CA SER A 423 -4.94 -13.93 1.29
C SER A 423 -5.01 -13.53 -0.18
N ILE A 424 -4.02 -12.74 -0.62
CA ILE A 424 -3.89 -12.44 -2.04
C ILE A 424 -3.71 -13.71 -2.88
N GLU A 425 -3.20 -14.79 -2.29
CA GLU A 425 -3.14 -16.13 -2.88
C GLU A 425 -4.54 -16.72 -3.13
N ASP A 426 -5.45 -16.68 -2.15
CA ASP A 426 -6.83 -17.15 -2.32
C ASP A 426 -7.55 -16.40 -3.45
N ILE A 427 -7.33 -15.08 -3.55
CA ILE A 427 -7.85 -14.25 -4.63
C ILE A 427 -7.27 -14.69 -5.97
N CYS A 428 -5.96 -14.96 -6.02
CA CYS A 428 -5.28 -15.46 -7.22
C CYS A 428 -5.84 -16.82 -7.66
N GLU A 429 -6.02 -17.77 -6.73
CA GLU A 429 -6.60 -19.08 -7.01
C GLU A 429 -8.00 -18.97 -7.61
N GLU A 430 -8.88 -18.16 -7.00
CA GLU A 430 -10.26 -18.02 -7.49
C GLU A 430 -10.31 -17.31 -8.84
N LEU A 431 -9.49 -16.27 -9.07
CA LEU A 431 -9.41 -15.62 -10.38
C LEU A 431 -8.92 -16.57 -11.47
N LEU A 432 -7.92 -17.40 -11.18
CA LEU A 432 -7.43 -18.41 -12.10
C LEU A 432 -8.51 -19.46 -12.40
N LYS A 433 -9.25 -19.91 -11.39
CA LYS A 433 -10.38 -20.81 -11.56
C LYS A 433 -11.48 -20.20 -12.44
N GLN A 434 -11.90 -18.97 -12.16
CA GLN A 434 -12.93 -18.27 -12.95
C GLN A 434 -12.50 -18.04 -14.40
N SER A 435 -11.20 -17.91 -14.67
CA SER A 435 -10.68 -17.81 -16.03
C SER A 435 -10.88 -19.09 -16.86
N ARG A 436 -11.04 -20.25 -16.21
CA ARG A 436 -11.18 -21.57 -16.85
C ARG A 436 -12.64 -21.98 -17.09
N ILE A 437 -13.60 -21.33 -16.41
CA ILE A 437 -15.03 -21.66 -16.51
C ILE A 437 -15.59 -21.12 -17.84
N LYS A 438 -16.14 -22.02 -18.67
CA LYS A 438 -16.84 -21.64 -19.92
C LYS A 438 -18.18 -20.98 -19.61
N ASP A 439 -18.63 -20.06 -20.48
CA ASP A 439 -19.85 -19.27 -20.27
C ASP A 439 -21.14 -20.11 -20.17
N ASP A 440 -21.13 -21.36 -20.67
CA ASP A 440 -22.31 -22.21 -20.81
C ASP A 440 -22.48 -23.28 -19.70
N GLU A 441 -21.60 -23.35 -18.70
CA GLU A 441 -21.77 -24.29 -17.59
C GLU A 441 -22.45 -23.63 -16.38
N PRO A 442 -23.65 -24.08 -15.96
CA PRO A 442 -24.22 -23.67 -14.69
C PRO A 442 -23.29 -24.14 -13.58
N SER A 443 -23.02 -23.25 -12.62
CA SER A 443 -22.14 -23.47 -11.48
C SER A 443 -22.50 -24.75 -10.71
N LEU A 444 -21.92 -25.86 -11.10
CA LEU A 444 -21.92 -27.12 -10.37
C LEU A 444 -20.53 -27.28 -9.78
N HIS A 445 -20.48 -27.17 -8.45
CA HIS A 445 -19.34 -27.53 -7.63
C HIS A 445 -18.70 -28.83 -8.11
N PHE A 446 -17.46 -28.78 -8.60
CA PHE A 446 -16.58 -29.95 -8.55
C PHE A 446 -15.12 -29.54 -8.36
N PHE A 447 -14.53 -30.16 -7.33
CA PHE A 447 -13.11 -30.31 -7.09
C PHE A 447 -12.37 -30.79 -8.34
N TYR A 448 -11.25 -30.16 -8.68
CA TYR A 448 -10.16 -30.87 -9.36
C TYR A 448 -8.81 -30.40 -8.80
N GLY A 449 -8.06 -31.38 -8.30
CA GLY A 449 -6.74 -31.21 -7.70
C GLY A 449 -5.67 -30.99 -8.76
N TRP A 450 -4.53 -30.51 -8.27
CA TRP A 450 -3.34 -30.04 -9.00
C TRP A 450 -2.66 -31.06 -9.95
N GLU A 451 -3.15 -32.31 -10.04
CA GLU A 451 -2.55 -33.37 -10.84
C GLU A 451 -2.87 -33.30 -12.34
N GLU A 452 -3.92 -32.59 -12.78
CA GLU A 452 -4.24 -32.44 -14.21
C GLU A 452 -3.55 -31.25 -14.90
N PHE A 453 -2.96 -30.32 -14.13
CA PHE A 453 -2.27 -29.14 -14.67
C PHE A 453 -1.04 -29.47 -15.52
N PHE A 454 -0.41 -30.63 -15.29
CA PHE A 454 0.79 -31.06 -16.03
C PHE A 454 0.53 -31.97 -17.22
N ARG A 455 -0.71 -32.41 -17.44
CA ARG A 455 -1.01 -33.38 -18.49
C ARG A 455 -1.26 -32.74 -19.86
N ASP A 456 -1.66 -31.47 -19.88
CA ASP A 456 -2.03 -30.76 -21.10
C ASP A 456 -0.90 -29.91 -21.73
N PHE A 457 0.32 -29.96 -21.19
CA PHE A 457 1.50 -29.27 -21.75
C PHE A 457 2.55 -30.19 -22.41
N GLN A 458 2.23 -31.46 -22.66
CA GLN A 458 3.08 -32.40 -23.43
C GLN A 458 2.42 -32.94 -24.70
N GLY A 459 1.76 -32.06 -25.46
CA GLY A 459 1.24 -32.44 -26.76
C GLY A 459 1.03 -31.25 -27.68
N TYR A 460 2.11 -30.58 -28.10
CA TYR A 460 2.35 -30.07 -29.46
C TYR A 460 3.82 -29.65 -29.61
#